data_AF-A0A2H5FJ86-F1
#
_entry.id   AF-A0A2H5FJ86-F1
#
_cell.length_a   1.000
_cell.length_b   1.000
_cell.length_c   1.000
_cell.angle_alpha   90.00
_cell.angle_beta   90.00
_cell.angle_gamma   90.00
#
_symmetry.space_group_name_H-M   'P 1'
#
loop_
_entity.id
_entity.type
_entity.pdbx_description
1 polymer ?
#
loop_
_entity_poly.entity_id
_entity_poly.type
_entity_poly.pdbx_seq_one_letter_code
_entity_poly.pdbx_strand_id
1 'polypeptide(L)'
;MRLRFLISLYCFSLMLYASNETQQQEIRLRIQPIGQVSVKNEVKSENKTTRAEELGQEIYERYCVVCHKDGLAGAPRFRNEQDWKPRLTGRTLDDLVASSLKGLNAMPAKGTCIKCNEDDLKAAISYMLPKS
;
A
#
# COMPACT_ATOMS: atom_id res chain seq x y z
N MET A 1 -32.67 -1.06 47.58
CA MET A 1 -31.56 -1.77 46.89
C MET A 1 -31.41 -1.38 45.41
N ARG A 2 -32.49 -1.10 44.66
CA ARG A 2 -32.39 -0.77 43.22
C ARG A 2 -31.70 0.57 42.90
N LEU A 3 -31.89 1.61 43.72
CA LEU A 3 -31.26 2.92 43.49
C LEU A 3 -29.72 2.91 43.69
N ARG A 4 -29.22 2.17 44.68
CA ARG A 4 -27.77 2.00 44.90
C ARG A 4 -27.08 1.23 43.77
N PHE A 5 -27.79 0.28 43.16
CA PHE A 5 -27.28 -0.49 42.01
C PHE A 5 -27.21 0.38 40.76
N LEU A 6 -28.22 1.24 40.53
CA LEU A 6 -28.22 2.20 39.41
C LEU A 6 -27.12 3.26 39.55
N ILE A 7 -26.87 3.77 40.77
CA ILE A 7 -25.78 4.72 41.03
C ILE A 7 -24.41 4.07 40.80
N SER A 8 -24.24 2.81 41.22
CA SER A 8 -23.00 2.06 40.99
C SER A 8 -22.75 1.76 39.50
N LEU A 9 -23.80 1.40 38.75
CA LEU A 9 -23.68 1.17 37.30
C LEU A 9 -23.31 2.46 36.56
N TYR A 10 -23.89 3.59 36.97
CA TYR A 10 -23.61 4.90 36.38
C TYR A 10 -22.19 5.39 36.70
N CYS A 11 -21.67 5.13 37.91
CA CYS A 11 -20.28 5.43 38.24
C CYS A 11 -19.30 4.55 37.44
N PHE A 12 -19.66 3.29 37.18
CA PHE A 12 -18.79 2.37 36.43
C PHE A 12 -18.72 2.73 34.95
N SER A 13 -19.83 3.15 34.33
CA SER A 13 -19.84 3.64 32.94
C SER A 13 -19.04 4.94 32.77
N LEU A 14 -19.07 5.84 33.76
CA LEU A 14 -18.24 7.05 33.77
C LEU A 14 -16.74 6.76 33.84
N MET A 15 -16.31 5.75 34.61
CA MET A 15 -14.89 5.38 34.73
C MET A 15 -14.34 4.72 33.46
N LEU A 16 -15.15 3.94 32.74
CA LEU A 16 -14.78 3.41 31.42
C LEU A 16 -14.55 4.52 30.39
N TYR A 17 -15.39 5.56 30.38
CA TYR A 17 -15.22 6.73 29.51
C TYR A 17 -13.90 7.49 29.78
N ALA A 18 -13.50 7.63 31.04
CA ALA A 18 -12.28 8.37 31.41
C ALA A 18 -10.97 7.69 30.93
N SER A 19 -10.92 6.35 30.91
CA SER A 19 -9.73 5.60 30.49
C SER A 19 -9.41 5.71 29.00
N ASN A 20 -10.42 5.95 28.17
CA ASN A 20 -10.22 6.12 26.74
C ASN A 20 -9.59 7.49 26.42
N GLU A 21 -10.04 8.56 27.10
CA GLU A 21 -9.48 9.91 26.93
C GLU A 21 -8.00 9.96 27.32
N THR A 22 -7.60 9.31 28.42
CA THR A 22 -6.19 9.28 28.85
C THR A 22 -5.29 8.55 27.85
N GLN A 23 -5.72 7.40 27.31
CA GLN A 23 -4.97 6.70 26.26
C GLN A 23 -4.87 7.51 24.97
N GLN A 24 -5.94 8.18 24.55
CA GLN A 24 -5.94 9.06 23.39
C GLN A 24 -5.01 10.26 23.58
N GLN A 25 -4.93 10.79 24.80
CA GLN A 25 -4.09 11.92 25.15
C GLN A 25 -2.59 11.54 25.15
N GLU A 26 -2.23 10.35 25.65
CA GLU A 26 -0.86 9.83 25.58
C GLU A 26 -0.39 9.53 24.15
N ILE A 27 -1.26 8.96 23.31
CA ILE A 27 -0.95 8.74 21.89
C ILE A 27 -0.74 10.10 21.21
N ARG A 28 -1.62 11.07 21.46
CA ARG A 28 -1.54 12.42 20.88
C ARG A 28 -0.23 13.11 21.26
N LEU A 29 0.22 13.00 22.51
CA LEU A 29 1.46 13.60 22.99
C LEU A 29 2.70 13.08 22.25
N ARG A 30 2.70 11.82 21.80
CA ARG A 30 3.82 11.22 21.06
C ARG A 30 3.87 11.60 19.58
N ILE A 31 2.74 11.99 18.99
CA ILE A 31 2.62 12.45 17.60
C ILE A 31 2.54 13.96 17.50
N GLN A 32 2.79 14.71 18.58
CA GLN A 32 2.80 16.17 18.50
C GLN A 32 3.94 16.64 17.59
N PRO A 33 3.62 17.44 16.56
CA PRO A 33 4.66 17.97 15.69
C PRO A 33 5.41 19.09 16.43
N ILE A 34 6.74 19.08 16.32
CA ILE A 34 7.63 20.11 16.88
C ILE A 34 7.59 21.45 16.10
N GLY A 35 6.68 21.60 15.13
CA GLY A 35 6.51 22.80 14.31
C GLY A 35 5.19 22.80 13.53
N GLN A 36 4.73 23.97 13.11
CA GLN A 36 3.52 24.09 12.29
C GLN A 36 3.80 23.64 10.85
N VAL A 37 3.24 22.48 10.47
CA VAL A 37 3.22 22.04 9.08
C VAL A 37 2.02 22.71 8.40
N SER A 38 2.29 23.74 7.59
CA SER A 38 1.26 24.32 6.72
C SER A 38 1.06 23.40 5.53
N VAL A 39 0.02 22.56 5.57
CA VAL A 39 -0.43 21.82 4.39
C VAL A 39 -1.22 22.78 3.52
N LYS A 40 -0.52 23.45 2.60
CA LYS A 40 -1.15 24.21 1.52
C LYS A 40 -1.83 23.19 0.61
N ASN A 41 -3.16 23.19 0.56
CA ASN A 41 -3.96 22.39 -0.37
C ASN A 41 -3.73 22.88 -1.80
N GLU A 42 -2.58 22.52 -2.36
CA GLU A 42 -2.25 22.59 -3.77
C GLU A 42 -1.58 21.26 -4.15
N VAL A 43 -2.33 20.15 -4.12
CA VAL A 43 -1.85 18.87 -4.67
C VAL A 43 -1.97 18.94 -6.20
N LYS A 44 -1.05 19.71 -6.80
CA LYS A 44 -0.91 19.83 -8.25
C LYS A 44 0.11 18.77 -8.68
N SER A 45 -0.38 17.60 -9.08
CA SER A 45 0.23 16.57 -9.95
C SER A 45 1.64 16.00 -9.66
N GLU A 46 2.52 16.64 -8.89
CA GLU A 46 3.89 16.16 -8.66
C GLU A 46 3.95 15.12 -7.53
N ASN A 47 3.18 15.30 -6.45
CA ASN A 47 3.18 14.39 -5.30
C ASN A 47 2.45 13.04 -5.55
N LYS A 48 1.58 12.98 -6.56
CA LYS A 48 0.86 11.73 -6.89
C LYS A 48 1.78 10.74 -7.60
N THR A 49 2.62 11.22 -8.51
CA THR A 49 3.56 10.39 -9.26
C THR A 49 4.67 9.85 -8.36
N THR A 50 5.22 10.68 -7.48
CA THR A 50 6.23 10.24 -6.49
C THR A 50 5.66 9.19 -5.55
N ARG A 51 4.44 9.41 -5.03
CA ARG A 51 3.77 8.45 -4.14
C ARG A 51 3.48 7.11 -4.84
N ALA A 52 3.08 7.14 -6.11
CA ALA A 52 2.85 5.94 -6.90
C ALA A 52 4.16 5.19 -7.21
N GLU A 53 5.26 5.90 -7.50
CA GLU A 53 6.57 5.29 -7.72
C GLU A 53 7.11 4.64 -6.44
N GLU A 54 7.02 5.32 -5.29
CA GLU A 54 7.37 4.77 -3.97
C GLU A 54 6.54 3.53 -3.62
N LEU A 55 5.23 3.59 -3.82
CA LEU A 55 4.34 2.46 -3.57
C LEU A 55 4.68 1.28 -4.50
N GLY A 56 4.93 1.55 -5.77
CA GLY A 56 5.31 0.54 -6.75
C GLY A 56 6.64 -0.13 -6.38
N GLN A 57 7.61 0.64 -5.91
CA GLN A 57 8.86 0.13 -5.37
C GLN A 57 8.64 -0.78 -4.16
N GLU A 58 7.87 -0.33 -3.17
CA GLU A 58 7.60 -1.08 -1.94
C GLU A 58 6.94 -2.44 -2.25
N ILE A 59 5.95 -2.45 -3.15
CA ILE A 59 5.26 -3.67 -3.57
C ILE A 59 6.22 -4.59 -4.33
N TYR A 60 7.03 -4.03 -5.24
CA TYR A 60 8.01 -4.81 -5.99
C TYR A 60 9.00 -5.51 -5.05
N GLU A 61 9.59 -4.76 -4.12
CA GLU A 61 10.57 -5.27 -3.16
C GLU A 61 9.97 -6.32 -2.22
N ARG A 62 8.71 -6.15 -1.82
CA ARG A 62 8.05 -7.07 -0.89
C ARG A 62 7.59 -8.38 -1.54
N TYR A 63 7.10 -8.34 -2.78
CA TYR A 63 6.39 -9.47 -3.38
C TYR A 63 6.99 -9.94 -4.71
N CYS A 64 7.40 -9.01 -5.56
CA CYS A 64 7.72 -9.32 -6.96
C CYS A 64 9.20 -9.68 -7.16
N VAL A 65 10.10 -9.13 -6.34
CA VAL A 65 11.56 -9.24 -6.49
C VAL A 65 12.06 -10.67 -6.52
N VAL A 66 11.41 -11.58 -5.78
CA VAL A 66 11.82 -12.99 -5.63
C VAL A 66 11.95 -13.68 -6.99
N CYS A 67 11.04 -13.40 -7.92
CA CYS A 67 11.08 -13.99 -9.26
C CYS A 67 11.64 -13.00 -10.30
N HIS A 68 11.31 -11.72 -10.18
CA HIS A 68 11.61 -10.73 -11.22
C HIS A 68 12.99 -10.08 -11.09
N LYS A 69 13.77 -10.36 -10.05
CA LYS A 69 15.17 -9.90 -9.98
C LYS A 69 16.04 -10.65 -11.00
N ASP A 70 16.07 -11.97 -10.90
CA ASP A 70 16.96 -12.83 -11.68
C ASP A 70 16.23 -13.58 -12.81
N GLY A 71 14.92 -13.37 -12.97
CA GLY A 71 14.11 -13.94 -14.04
C GLY A 71 13.74 -15.42 -13.80
N LEU A 72 13.49 -15.77 -12.53
CA LEU A 72 13.15 -17.13 -12.13
C LEU A 72 11.92 -17.62 -12.90
N ALA A 73 11.96 -18.89 -13.33
CA ALA A 73 10.88 -19.52 -14.10
C ALA A 73 10.47 -18.74 -15.38
N GLY A 74 11.37 -17.95 -15.96
CA GLY A 74 11.11 -17.15 -17.16
C GLY A 74 10.35 -15.83 -16.89
N ALA A 75 10.33 -15.37 -15.64
CA ALA A 75 9.82 -14.05 -15.29
C ALA A 75 10.64 -12.95 -15.99
N PRO A 76 10.03 -11.86 -16.47
CA PRO A 76 10.78 -10.74 -17.02
C PRO A 76 11.60 -10.05 -15.93
N ARG A 77 12.89 -9.84 -16.17
CA ARG A 77 13.76 -9.21 -15.17
C ARG A 77 13.44 -7.73 -14.99
N PHE A 78 13.68 -7.24 -13.79
CA PHE A 78 13.49 -5.85 -13.41
C PHE A 78 14.23 -4.92 -14.37
N ARG A 79 13.49 -4.01 -15.01
CA ARG A 79 13.99 -3.02 -15.97
C ARG A 79 14.80 -3.58 -17.14
N ASN A 80 14.72 -4.88 -17.42
CA ASN A 80 15.44 -5.48 -18.53
C ASN A 80 14.68 -5.30 -19.84
N GLU A 81 15.19 -4.46 -20.73
CA GLU A 81 14.54 -4.16 -22.01
C GLU A 81 14.30 -5.38 -22.89
N GLN A 82 15.25 -6.32 -22.91
CA GLN A 82 15.16 -7.52 -23.75
C GLN A 82 13.99 -8.42 -23.33
N ASP A 83 13.75 -8.53 -22.02
CA ASP A 83 12.65 -9.33 -21.48
C ASP A 83 11.29 -8.62 -21.64
N TRP A 84 11.26 -7.29 -21.50
CA TRP A 84 10.03 -6.49 -21.53
C TRP A 84 9.55 -6.13 -22.93
N LYS A 85 10.45 -5.91 -23.90
CA LYS A 85 10.09 -5.56 -25.29
C LYS A 85 9.06 -6.51 -25.93
N PRO A 86 9.24 -7.84 -25.94
CA PRO A 86 8.23 -8.75 -26.51
C PRO A 86 6.94 -8.78 -25.67
N ARG A 87 7.00 -8.38 -24.39
CA ARG A 87 5.83 -8.38 -23.50
C ARG A 87 4.97 -7.12 -23.69
N LEU A 88 5.59 -6.00 -24.04
CA LEU A 88 4.93 -4.72 -24.32
C LEU A 88 4.47 -4.60 -25.78
N THR A 89 4.96 -5.43 -26.69
CA THR A 89 4.57 -5.38 -28.10
C THR A 89 3.09 -5.72 -28.27
N GLY A 90 2.30 -4.74 -28.69
CA GLY A 90 0.85 -4.90 -28.92
C GLY A 90 0.02 -5.04 -27.64
N ARG A 91 0.59 -4.74 -26.46
CA ARG A 91 -0.11 -4.77 -25.18
C ARG A 91 0.03 -3.45 -24.44
N THR A 92 -1.01 -3.10 -23.71
CA THR A 92 -1.05 -1.93 -22.83
C THR A 92 -0.60 -2.30 -21.42
N LEU A 93 -0.34 -1.29 -20.59
CA LEU A 93 -0.07 -1.50 -19.17
C LEU A 93 -1.23 -2.21 -18.46
N ASP A 94 -2.47 -1.89 -18.84
CA ASP A 94 -3.66 -2.49 -18.23
C ASP A 94 -3.79 -3.99 -18.58
N ASP A 95 -3.33 -4.40 -19.78
CA ASP A 95 -3.26 -5.84 -20.13
C ASP A 95 -2.27 -6.61 -19.25
N LEU A 96 -1.17 -5.96 -18.86
CA LEU A 96 -0.19 -6.53 -17.92
C LEU A 96 -0.77 -6.62 -16.51
N VAL A 97 -1.51 -5.60 -16.07
CA VAL A 97 -2.24 -5.60 -14.80
C VAL A 97 -3.26 -6.73 -14.78
N ALA A 98 -4.08 -6.89 -15.82
CA ALA A 98 -5.06 -7.96 -15.94
C ALA A 98 -4.40 -9.35 -15.89
N SER A 99 -3.28 -9.53 -16.58
CA SER A 99 -2.49 -10.77 -16.53
C SER A 99 -1.96 -11.04 -15.12
N SER A 100 -1.49 -10.00 -14.42
CA SER A 100 -0.98 -10.09 -13.06
C SER A 100 -2.08 -10.39 -12.04
N LEU A 101 -3.27 -9.82 -12.20
CA LEU A 101 -4.44 -10.10 -11.37
C LEU A 101 -4.85 -11.57 -11.44
N LYS A 102 -4.94 -12.12 -12.66
CA LYS A 102 -5.32 -13.53 -12.89
C LYS A 102 -4.18 -14.51 -12.56
N GLY A 103 -2.94 -14.08 -12.74
CA GLY A 103 -1.77 -14.98 -12.83
C GLY A 103 -1.59 -15.51 -14.25
N LEU A 104 -0.33 -15.80 -14.60
CA LEU A 104 0.04 -16.27 -15.93
C LEU A 104 1.24 -17.23 -15.84
N ASN A 105 1.10 -18.43 -16.39
CA ASN A 105 2.13 -19.47 -16.35
C ASN A 105 2.58 -19.76 -14.90
N ALA A 106 3.88 -19.58 -14.62
CA ALA A 106 4.45 -19.75 -13.28
C ALA A 106 4.18 -18.56 -12.33
N MET A 107 3.64 -17.44 -12.81
CA MET A 107 3.32 -16.27 -11.99
C MET A 107 1.96 -16.47 -11.30
N PRO A 108 1.90 -16.53 -9.95
CA PRO A 108 0.65 -16.66 -9.21
C PRO A 108 -0.26 -15.44 -9.39
N ALA A 109 -1.56 -15.62 -9.10
CA ALA A 109 -2.52 -14.52 -9.06
C ALA A 109 -2.04 -13.39 -8.12
N LYS A 110 -2.21 -12.14 -8.59
CA LYS A 110 -1.72 -10.90 -7.96
C LYS A 110 -0.23 -10.88 -7.62
N GLY A 111 0.59 -11.74 -8.23
CA GLY A 111 2.03 -11.82 -7.92
C GLY A 111 2.30 -12.08 -6.42
N THR A 112 1.44 -12.87 -5.76
CA THR A 112 1.44 -13.14 -4.30
C THR A 112 1.00 -11.99 -3.39
N CYS A 113 0.74 -10.80 -3.92
CA CYS A 113 0.18 -9.70 -3.14
C CYS A 113 -1.35 -9.79 -3.05
N ILE A 114 -1.86 -10.63 -2.14
CA ILE A 114 -3.30 -10.88 -1.98
C ILE A 114 -4.08 -9.58 -1.67
N LYS A 115 -3.46 -8.68 -0.90
CA LYS A 115 -4.05 -7.40 -0.46
C LYS A 115 -3.98 -6.31 -1.53
N CYS A 116 -3.17 -6.46 -2.57
CA CYS A 116 -3.04 -5.45 -3.61
C CYS A 116 -4.35 -5.33 -4.41
N ASN A 117 -4.75 -4.08 -4.66
CA ASN A 117 -5.77 -3.73 -5.65
C ASN A 117 -5.13 -3.50 -7.03
N GLU A 118 -5.92 -3.10 -8.03
CA GLU A 118 -5.43 -2.90 -9.40
C GLU A 118 -4.43 -1.75 -9.51
N ASP A 119 -4.65 -0.64 -8.78
CA ASP A 119 -3.77 0.53 -8.78
C ASP A 119 -2.41 0.20 -8.14
N ASP A 120 -2.42 -0.58 -7.05
CA ASP A 120 -1.21 -1.09 -6.39
C ASP A 120 -0.36 -1.93 -7.37
N LEU A 121 -1.01 -2.84 -8.10
CA LEU A 121 -0.33 -3.67 -9.09
C LEU A 121 0.14 -2.83 -10.29
N LYS A 122 -0.65 -1.85 -10.72
CA LYS A 122 -0.27 -0.93 -11.80
C LYS A 122 0.97 -0.12 -11.44
N ALA A 123 1.05 0.37 -10.20
CA ALA A 123 2.23 1.05 -9.68
C ALA A 123 3.45 0.12 -9.67
N ALA A 124 3.32 -1.11 -9.17
CA ALA A 124 4.40 -2.09 -9.13
C ALA A 124 4.90 -2.48 -10.52
N ILE A 125 3.98 -2.78 -11.45
CA ILE A 125 4.34 -3.12 -12.83
C ILE A 125 5.05 -1.95 -13.50
N SER A 126 4.53 -0.73 -13.32
CA SER A 126 5.16 0.49 -13.86
C SER A 126 6.58 0.68 -13.33
N TYR A 127 6.81 0.40 -12.04
CA TYR A 127 8.14 0.47 -11.43
C TYR A 127 9.13 -0.55 -12.03
N MET A 128 8.63 -1.71 -12.45
CA MET A 128 9.41 -2.80 -13.05
C MET A 128 9.76 -2.59 -14.52
N LEU A 129 8.99 -1.77 -15.24
CA LEU A 129 9.27 -1.48 -16.65
C LEU A 129 10.61 -0.74 -16.81
N PRO A 130 11.32 -0.95 -17.93
CA PRO A 130 12.51 -0.17 -18.24
C PRO A 130 12.21 1.33 -18.21
N LYS A 131 13.13 2.12 -17.64
CA LYS A 131 13.05 3.59 -17.74
C LYS A 131 13.50 3.99 -19.14
N SER A 132 12.64 4.71 -19.85
CA SER A 132 12.95 5.36 -21.12
C SER A 132 13.84 6.58 -20.93
#